data_AF-A0A7G8WBN9-F1
#
_entry.id   AF-A0A7G8WBN9-F1
#
_cell.length_a   1.000
_cell.length_b   1.000
_cell.length_c   1.000
_cell.angle_alpha   90.00
_cell.angle_beta   90.00
_cell.angle_gamma   90.00
#
_symmetry.space_group_name_H-M   'P 1'
#
loop_
_entity.id
_entity.type
_entity.pdbx_description
1 polymer ?
#
loop_
_entity_poly.entity_id
_entity_poly.type
_entity_poly.pdbx_seq_one_letter_code
_entity_poly.pdbx_strand_id
1 'polypeptide(L)'
;MRNRTKYILLTLGILSIILIYYNDKYALTETSFDPIELKYSKWFFAIGILCVGIYFFNKNLRNIITKIMFGTFGICLALNLFLYIQIYESVQIQKRYDEYYELETCEKMEKRFATDLQNGEIKYFQFGIGYDVELEKILEKKYDIEMFGMGCMIQSEFECYNKLVYKYLKESHNESINDIYRKIDNE
;
A
#
# COMPACT_ATOMS: atom_id res chain seq x y z
N MET A 1 -18.89 3.31 34.87
CA MET A 1 -18.50 4.10 33.68
C MET A 1 -19.75 4.79 33.14
N ARG A 2 -19.67 6.05 32.72
CA ARG A 2 -20.81 6.75 32.10
C ARG A 2 -21.14 6.10 30.75
N ASN A 3 -22.41 6.07 30.34
CA ASN A 3 -22.84 5.40 29.10
C ASN A 3 -22.05 5.88 27.86
N ARG A 4 -21.81 7.19 27.73
CA ARG A 4 -21.01 7.76 26.64
C ARG A 4 -19.60 7.13 26.54
N THR A 5 -18.90 7.02 27.67
CA THR A 5 -17.55 6.45 27.75
C THR A 5 -17.53 4.98 27.33
N LYS A 6 -18.56 4.20 27.73
CA LYS A 6 -18.68 2.79 27.32
C LYS A 6 -18.79 2.65 25.81
N TYR A 7 -19.67 3.45 25.18
CA TYR A 7 -19.85 3.41 23.74
C TYR A 7 -18.58 3.82 22.99
N ILE A 8 -17.86 4.86 23.44
CA ILE A 8 -16.59 5.26 22.82
C ILE A 8 -15.57 4.13 22.87
N LEU A 9 -15.37 3.51 24.04
CA LEU A 9 -14.41 2.41 24.19
C LEU A 9 -14.82 1.17 23.38
N LEU A 10 -16.12 0.89 23.29
CA LEU A 10 -16.65 -0.19 22.46
C LEU A 10 -16.37 0.07 20.98
N THR A 11 -16.65 1.28 20.49
CA THR A 11 -16.37 1.67 19.10
C THR A 11 -14.88 1.60 18.80
N LEU A 12 -14.02 2.10 19.69
CA LEU A 12 -12.56 2.01 19.55
C LEU A 12 -12.09 0.56 19.50
N GLY A 13 -12.64 -0.30 20.36
CA GLY A 13 -12.34 -1.73 20.38
C GLY A 13 -12.74 -2.41 19.07
N ILE A 14 -13.96 -2.19 18.58
CA ILE A 14 -14.45 -2.78 17.33
C ILE A 14 -13.61 -2.31 16.13
N LEU A 15 -13.35 -1.01 16.00
CA LEU A 15 -12.53 -0.47 14.91
C LEU A 15 -11.11 -1.04 14.93
N SER A 16 -10.52 -1.16 16.13
CA SER A 16 -9.19 -1.77 16.28
C SER A 16 -9.18 -3.23 15.82
N ILE A 17 -10.19 -4.03 16.17
CA ILE A 17 -10.27 -5.44 15.72
C ILE A 17 -10.35 -5.52 14.20
N ILE A 18 -11.23 -4.72 13.58
CA ILE A 18 -11.43 -4.73 12.13
C ILE A 18 -10.11 -4.39 11.42
N LEU A 19 -9.40 -3.36 11.88
CA LEU A 19 -8.14 -2.96 11.26
C LEU A 19 -7.01 -3.95 11.54
N ILE A 20 -6.92 -4.53 12.76
CA ILE A 20 -5.95 -5.60 13.04
C ILE A 20 -6.16 -6.75 12.08
N TYR A 21 -7.41 -7.18 11.86
CA TYR A 21 -7.71 -8.28 10.95
C TYR A 21 -7.34 -7.95 9.50
N TYR A 22 -7.67 -6.75 9.03
CA TYR A 22 -7.29 -6.30 7.69
C TYR A 22 -5.77 -6.27 7.53
N ASN A 23 -5.07 -5.60 8.45
CA ASN A 23 -3.62 -5.45 8.40
C ASN A 23 -2.92 -6.81 8.52
N ASP A 24 -3.37 -7.71 9.39
CA ASP A 24 -2.82 -9.07 9.51
C ASP A 24 -2.96 -9.88 8.22
N LYS A 25 -4.10 -9.74 7.53
CA LYS A 25 -4.36 -10.44 6.27
C LYS A 25 -3.47 -9.95 5.12
N TYR A 26 -3.20 -8.64 5.05
CA TYR A 26 -2.53 -8.01 3.92
C TYR A 26 -1.10 -7.51 4.22
N ALA A 27 -0.61 -7.60 5.46
CA ALA A 27 0.76 -7.21 5.79
C ALA A 27 1.81 -8.07 5.07
N LEU A 28 1.53 -9.37 4.89
CA LEU A 28 2.44 -10.31 4.24
C LEU A 28 2.52 -10.14 2.72
N THR A 29 1.56 -9.42 2.11
CA THR A 29 1.60 -9.14 0.66
C THR A 29 2.56 -8.02 0.28
N GLU A 30 2.98 -7.18 1.23
CA GLU A 30 3.80 -6.00 0.96
C GLU A 30 5.25 -6.17 1.45
N THR A 31 5.40 -6.56 2.71
CA THR A 31 6.72 -6.79 3.30
C THR A 31 6.81 -8.28 3.56
N SER A 32 7.83 -8.97 3.05
CA SER A 32 8.13 -10.38 3.39
C SER A 32 8.40 -10.62 4.90
N PHE A 33 8.05 -9.66 5.76
CA PHE A 33 8.24 -9.57 7.20
C PHE A 33 6.95 -9.06 7.87
N ASP A 34 6.66 -9.57 9.06
CA ASP A 34 5.56 -9.11 9.90
C ASP A 34 5.88 -7.71 10.48
N PRO A 35 5.12 -6.65 10.14
CA PRO A 35 5.42 -5.29 10.56
C PRO A 35 5.40 -5.16 12.08
N ILE A 36 6.43 -4.50 12.63
CA ILE A 36 6.62 -4.42 14.09
C ILE A 36 5.47 -3.64 14.76
N GLU A 37 4.90 -2.67 14.05
CA GLU A 37 3.73 -1.89 14.42
C GLU A 37 2.51 -2.78 14.65
N LEU A 38 2.30 -3.80 13.81
CA LEU A 38 1.17 -4.73 13.93
C LEU A 38 1.33 -5.58 15.19
N LYS A 39 2.55 -6.06 15.45
CA LYS A 39 2.89 -6.79 16.67
C LYS A 39 2.63 -5.95 17.92
N TYR A 40 3.13 -4.71 17.97
CA TYR A 40 2.87 -3.81 19.10
C TYR A 40 1.38 -3.49 19.25
N SER A 41 0.68 -3.29 18.14
CA SER A 41 -0.75 -3.04 18.17
C SER A 41 -1.54 -4.19 18.79
N LYS A 42 -1.23 -5.45 18.45
CA LYS A 42 -1.86 -6.63 19.06
C LYS A 42 -1.63 -6.65 20.57
N TRP A 43 -0.42 -6.30 21.04
CA TRP A 43 -0.11 -6.18 22.46
C TRP A 43 -0.92 -5.08 23.16
N PHE A 44 -0.98 -3.87 22.60
CA PHE A 44 -1.79 -2.79 23.15
C PHE A 44 -3.27 -3.15 23.20
N PHE A 45 -3.78 -3.82 22.17
CA PHE A 45 -5.15 -4.33 22.15
C PHE A 45 -5.40 -5.32 23.29
N ALA A 46 -4.52 -6.31 23.46
CA ALA A 46 -4.61 -7.30 24.53
C ALA A 46 -4.58 -6.66 25.93
N ILE A 47 -3.72 -5.67 26.16
CA ILE A 47 -3.69 -4.90 27.42
C ILE A 47 -5.01 -4.16 27.63
N GLY A 48 -5.59 -3.57 26.57
CA GLY A 48 -6.91 -2.93 26.62
C GLY A 48 -8.01 -3.89 27.06
N ILE A 49 -8.04 -5.12 26.52
CA ILE A 49 -8.99 -6.16 26.89
C ILE A 49 -8.79 -6.64 28.34
N LEU A 50 -7.54 -6.83 28.77
CA LEU A 50 -7.25 -7.15 30.18
C LEU A 50 -7.77 -6.06 31.12
N CYS A 51 -7.61 -4.79 30.74
CA CYS A 51 -8.15 -3.66 31.50
C CYS A 51 -9.69 -3.68 31.56
N VAL A 52 -10.39 -4.09 30.50
CA VAL A 52 -11.86 -4.32 30.53
C VAL A 52 -12.20 -5.35 31.61
N GLY A 53 -11.48 -6.48 31.66
CA GLY A 53 -11.68 -7.50 32.68
C GLY A 53 -11.51 -6.96 34.11
N ILE A 54 -10.34 -6.35 34.38
CA ILE A 54 -10.01 -5.81 35.72
C ILE A 54 -11.00 -4.73 36.15
N TYR A 55 -11.55 -3.94 35.22
CA TYR A 55 -12.56 -2.91 35.49
C TYR A 55 -13.79 -3.46 36.24
N PHE A 56 -14.18 -4.70 35.96
CA PHE A 56 -15.31 -5.36 36.62
C PHE A 56 -14.98 -5.84 38.04
N PHE A 57 -13.73 -6.26 38.31
CA PHE A 57 -13.32 -6.83 39.60
C PHE A 57 -12.91 -5.77 40.64
N ASN A 58 -12.19 -4.72 40.26
CA ASN A 58 -11.64 -3.76 41.24
C ASN A 58 -12.28 -2.37 41.12
N LYS A 59 -13.23 -2.06 42.00
CA LYS A 59 -13.98 -0.79 42.00
C LYS A 59 -13.08 0.43 42.25
N ASN A 60 -12.01 0.28 43.02
CA ASN A 60 -11.14 1.39 43.42
C ASN A 60 -10.22 1.86 42.27
N LEU A 61 -9.88 0.95 41.35
CA LEU A 61 -8.99 1.25 40.22
C LEU A 61 -9.72 1.74 38.97
N ARG A 62 -11.05 1.82 38.98
CA ARG A 62 -11.87 2.08 37.78
C ARG A 62 -11.47 3.33 37.01
N ASN A 63 -11.15 4.43 37.70
CA ASN A 63 -10.74 5.67 37.04
C ASN A 63 -9.39 5.54 36.34
N ILE A 64 -8.42 4.88 36.99
CA ILE A 64 -7.08 4.65 36.43
C ILE A 64 -7.18 3.69 35.24
N ILE A 65 -7.90 2.58 35.40
CA ILE A 65 -8.12 1.57 34.34
C ILE A 65 -8.78 2.19 33.13
N THR A 66 -9.81 3.04 33.31
CA THR A 66 -10.48 3.69 32.18
C THR A 66 -9.50 4.55 31.37
N LYS A 67 -8.59 5.29 32.02
CA LYS A 67 -7.56 6.08 31.32
C LYS A 67 -6.58 5.20 30.56
N ILE A 68 -6.15 4.08 31.16
CA ILE A 68 -5.27 3.10 30.51
C ILE A 68 -5.97 2.53 29.27
N MET A 69 -7.25 2.15 29.36
CA MET A 69 -8.02 1.64 28.22
C MET A 69 -8.06 2.64 27.05
N PHE A 70 -8.28 3.93 27.34
CA PHE A 70 -8.23 4.96 26.29
C PHE A 70 -6.85 5.07 25.65
N GLY A 71 -5.79 5.04 26.46
CA GLY A 71 -4.42 5.07 25.95
C GLY A 71 -4.10 3.86 25.08
N THR A 72 -4.40 2.65 25.56
CA THR A 72 -4.04 1.43 24.83
C THR A 72 -4.88 1.22 23.58
N PHE A 73 -6.20 1.43 23.63
CA PHE A 73 -7.02 1.37 22.41
C PHE A 73 -6.73 2.52 21.45
N GLY A 74 -6.39 3.71 21.96
CA GLY A 74 -5.97 4.85 21.13
C GLY A 74 -4.67 4.57 20.37
N ILE A 75 -3.63 4.08 21.06
CA ILE A 75 -2.36 3.70 20.44
C ILE A 75 -2.56 2.56 19.44
N CYS A 76 -3.33 1.53 19.82
CA CYS A 76 -3.67 0.42 18.93
C CYS A 76 -4.36 0.91 17.65
N LEU A 77 -5.34 1.80 17.77
CA LEU A 77 -6.03 2.37 16.61
C LEU A 77 -5.07 3.19 15.73
N ALA A 78 -4.23 4.03 16.33
CA ALA A 78 -3.28 4.86 15.59
C ALA A 78 -2.27 4.04 14.79
N LEU A 79 -1.68 3.00 15.40
CA LEU A 79 -0.76 2.09 14.71
C LEU A 79 -1.45 1.37 13.55
N ASN A 80 -2.67 0.89 13.75
CA ASN A 80 -3.40 0.21 12.69
C ASN A 80 -3.85 1.13 11.56
N LEU A 81 -4.19 2.39 11.85
CA LEU A 81 -4.52 3.36 10.81
C LEU A 81 -3.30 3.71 9.97
N PHE A 82 -2.13 3.87 10.61
CA PHE A 82 -0.87 4.07 9.91
C PHE A 82 -0.56 2.91 8.96
N LEU A 83 -0.62 1.66 9.45
CA LEU A 83 -0.43 0.48 8.64
C LEU A 83 -1.49 0.32 7.53
N TYR A 84 -2.74 0.63 7.84
CA TYR A 84 -3.83 0.52 6.87
C TYR A 84 -3.56 1.40 5.65
N ILE A 85 -3.05 2.62 5.84
CA ILE A 85 -2.74 3.54 4.74
C ILE A 85 -1.68 2.92 3.81
N GLN A 86 -0.59 2.39 4.37
CA GLN A 86 0.51 1.77 3.60
C GLN A 86 0.02 0.52 2.87
N ILE A 87 -0.57 -0.41 3.62
CA ILE A 87 -1.03 -1.70 3.09
C ILE A 87 -2.14 -1.49 2.05
N TYR A 88 -3.05 -0.54 2.25
CA TYR A 88 -4.12 -0.27 1.30
C TYR A 88 -3.56 0.16 -0.06
N GLU A 89 -2.63 1.11 -0.08
CA GLU A 89 -1.98 1.57 -1.31
C GLU A 89 -1.32 0.41 -2.06
N SER A 90 -0.51 -0.38 -1.35
CA SER A 90 0.17 -1.55 -1.91
C SER A 90 -0.79 -2.63 -2.42
N VAL A 91 -1.90 -2.88 -1.71
CA VAL A 91 -2.96 -3.80 -2.19
C VAL A 91 -3.63 -3.27 -3.45
N GLN A 92 -3.83 -1.95 -3.59
CA GLN A 92 -4.39 -1.39 -4.82
C GLN A 92 -3.41 -1.48 -5.99
N ILE A 93 -2.12 -1.21 -5.74
CA ILE A 93 -1.05 -1.39 -6.73
C ILE A 93 -1.02 -2.84 -7.19
N GLN A 94 -1.00 -3.80 -6.26
CA GLN A 94 -0.99 -5.23 -6.58
C GLN A 94 -2.22 -5.63 -7.41
N LYS A 95 -3.42 -5.15 -7.07
CA LYS A 95 -4.62 -5.42 -7.88
C LYS A 95 -4.50 -4.88 -9.30
N ARG A 96 -4.04 -3.64 -9.47
CA ARG A 96 -3.83 -3.08 -10.81
C ARG A 96 -2.79 -3.90 -11.56
N TYR A 97 -1.71 -4.28 -10.89
CA TYR A 97 -0.67 -5.13 -11.46
C TYR A 97 -1.22 -6.50 -11.89
N ASP A 98 -2.01 -7.16 -11.05
CA ASP A 98 -2.66 -8.45 -11.34
C ASP A 98 -3.56 -8.37 -12.59
N GLU A 99 -4.26 -7.24 -12.82
CA GLU A 99 -5.05 -7.04 -14.05
C GLU A 99 -4.19 -7.14 -15.32
N TYR A 100 -2.93 -6.68 -15.29
CA TYR A 100 -2.03 -6.80 -16.44
C TYR A 100 -1.49 -8.22 -16.60
N TYR A 101 -1.33 -8.98 -15.51
CA TYR A 101 -0.93 -10.39 -15.59
C TYR A 101 -1.97 -11.29 -16.26
N GLU A 102 -3.26 -10.94 -16.17
CA GLU A 102 -4.33 -11.66 -16.87
C GLU A 102 -4.29 -11.43 -18.41
N LEU A 103 -3.48 -10.48 -18.89
CA LEU A 103 -3.31 -10.14 -20.31
C LEU A 103 -2.17 -10.93 -20.95
N GLU A 104 -2.36 -12.25 -21.04
CA GLU A 104 -1.37 -13.24 -21.50
C GLU A 104 -0.93 -13.15 -22.98
N THR A 105 -1.25 -12.07 -23.71
CA THR A 105 -0.85 -11.91 -25.12
C THR A 105 -0.52 -10.46 -25.45
N CYS A 106 0.43 -10.23 -26.36
CA CYS A 106 0.73 -8.89 -26.86
C CYS A 106 -0.50 -8.17 -27.40
N GLU A 107 -1.37 -8.83 -28.16
CA GLU A 107 -2.59 -8.19 -28.70
C GLU A 107 -3.49 -7.62 -27.58
N LYS A 108 -3.63 -8.34 -26.46
CA LYS A 108 -4.37 -7.86 -25.29
C LYS A 108 -3.67 -6.66 -24.64
N MET A 109 -2.35 -6.72 -24.49
CA MET A 109 -1.56 -5.63 -23.91
C MET A 109 -1.56 -4.36 -24.78
N GLU A 110 -1.51 -4.51 -26.10
CA GLU A 110 -1.61 -3.39 -27.05
C GLU A 110 -2.99 -2.72 -27.00
N LYS A 111 -4.07 -3.52 -26.89
CA LYS A 111 -5.44 -3.00 -26.67
C LYS A 111 -5.55 -2.28 -25.32
N ARG A 112 -4.93 -2.82 -24.27
CA ARG A 112 -4.88 -2.18 -22.95
C ARG A 112 -4.13 -0.85 -23.03
N PHE A 113 -2.96 -0.81 -23.68
CA PHE A 113 -2.22 0.44 -23.92
C PHE A 113 -3.08 1.49 -24.62
N ALA A 114 -3.82 1.13 -25.67
CA ALA A 114 -4.68 2.09 -26.36
C ALA A 114 -5.77 2.68 -25.44
N THR A 115 -6.29 1.88 -24.50
CA THR A 115 -7.27 2.32 -23.50
C THR A 115 -6.60 3.21 -22.45
N ASP A 116 -5.47 2.78 -21.90
CA ASP A 116 -4.70 3.53 -20.91
C ASP A 116 -4.26 4.89 -21.49
N LEU A 117 -3.82 4.93 -22.75
CA LEU A 117 -3.45 6.16 -23.45
C LEU A 117 -4.63 7.13 -23.60
N GLN A 118 -5.84 6.63 -23.89
CA GLN A 118 -7.05 7.46 -23.95
C GLN A 118 -7.44 8.03 -22.59
N ASN A 119 -7.19 7.27 -21.52
CA ASN A 119 -7.52 7.66 -20.16
C ASN A 119 -6.41 8.49 -19.48
N GLY A 120 -5.22 8.58 -20.08
CA GLY A 120 -4.05 9.21 -19.46
C GLY A 120 -3.42 8.37 -18.34
N GLU A 121 -3.64 7.05 -18.34
CA GLU A 121 -3.22 6.13 -17.27
C GLU A 121 -2.07 5.21 -17.73
N ILE A 122 -1.11 5.75 -18.48
CA ILE A 122 -0.03 4.97 -19.11
C ILE A 122 0.87 4.33 -18.05
N LYS A 123 1.26 3.07 -18.27
CA LYS A 123 2.17 2.32 -17.39
C LYS A 123 3.53 2.08 -18.02
N TYR A 124 4.56 1.85 -17.22
CA TYR A 124 5.86 1.36 -17.68
C TYR A 124 6.33 0.20 -16.81
N PHE A 125 6.73 -0.89 -17.43
CA PHE A 125 7.10 -2.12 -16.74
C PHE A 125 8.63 -2.27 -16.71
N GLN A 126 9.27 -1.93 -15.61
CA GLN A 126 10.73 -2.00 -15.48
C GLN A 126 11.18 -3.44 -15.24
N PHE A 127 12.04 -3.95 -16.12
CA PHE A 127 12.75 -5.22 -15.94
C PHE A 127 14.19 -4.97 -15.48
N GLY A 128 14.72 -5.89 -14.68
CA GLY A 128 16.11 -5.88 -14.25
C GLY A 128 16.30 -6.11 -12.76
N ILE A 129 17.55 -5.92 -12.33
CA ILE A 129 17.94 -6.03 -10.93
C ILE A 129 17.67 -4.69 -10.26
N GLY A 130 16.76 -4.68 -9.29
CA GLY A 130 16.39 -3.48 -8.55
C GLY A 130 15.35 -2.62 -9.26
N TYR A 131 14.69 -1.78 -8.46
CA TYR A 131 13.69 -0.83 -8.90
C TYR A 131 14.30 0.57 -8.93
N ASP A 132 14.13 1.30 -10.03
CA ASP A 132 14.75 2.62 -10.19
C ASP A 132 13.82 3.75 -9.73
N VAL A 133 14.02 4.15 -8.47
CA VAL A 133 13.21 5.18 -7.81
C VAL A 133 13.36 6.56 -8.46
N GLU A 134 14.49 6.83 -9.12
CA GLU A 134 14.71 8.13 -9.79
C GLU A 134 13.99 8.18 -11.13
N LEU A 135 14.05 7.09 -11.90
CA LEU A 135 13.27 6.94 -13.12
C LEU A 135 11.76 7.04 -12.83
N GLU A 136 11.27 6.33 -11.80
CA GLU A 136 9.87 6.38 -11.37
C GLU A 136 9.40 7.82 -11.19
N LYS A 137 10.13 8.59 -10.37
CA LYS A 137 9.78 9.98 -10.05
C LYS A 137 9.74 10.86 -11.30
N ILE A 138 10.64 10.63 -12.25
CA ILE A 138 10.68 11.40 -13.50
C ILE A 138 9.51 11.01 -14.41
N LEU A 139 9.25 9.71 -14.58
CA LEU A 139 8.13 9.20 -15.37
C LEU A 139 6.79 9.71 -14.85
N GLU A 140 6.57 9.62 -13.54
CA GLU A 140 5.35 10.09 -12.89
C GLU A 140 5.21 11.61 -13.03
N LYS A 141 6.21 12.40 -12.62
CA LYS A 141 6.07 13.86 -12.54
C LYS A 141 6.09 14.58 -13.88
N LYS A 142 6.85 14.10 -14.85
CA LYS A 142 7.03 14.79 -16.14
C LYS A 142 6.16 14.23 -17.24
N TYR A 143 5.83 12.94 -17.20
CA TYR A 143 5.14 12.26 -18.30
C TYR A 143 3.83 11.62 -17.89
N ASP A 144 3.47 11.66 -16.59
CA ASP A 144 2.27 11.02 -16.02
C ASP A 144 2.23 9.51 -16.32
N ILE A 145 3.39 8.86 -16.20
CA ILE A 145 3.56 7.42 -16.43
C ILE A 145 3.84 6.75 -15.08
N GLU A 146 2.97 5.83 -14.68
CA GLU A 146 3.15 5.00 -13.47
C GLU A 146 4.08 3.83 -13.79
N MET A 147 5.06 3.56 -12.92
CA MET A 147 6.03 2.49 -13.13
C MET A 147 5.74 1.27 -12.26
N PHE A 148 5.92 0.07 -12.81
CA PHE A 148 5.85 -1.20 -12.09
C PHE A 148 7.17 -1.96 -12.20
N GLY A 149 7.69 -2.44 -11.07
CA GLY A 149 8.88 -3.28 -11.02
C GLY A 149 8.55 -4.74 -11.33
N MET A 150 9.04 -5.26 -12.45
CA MET A 150 8.84 -6.65 -12.88
C MET A 150 9.91 -7.61 -12.36
N GLY A 151 11.02 -7.08 -11.85
CA GLY A 151 12.21 -7.86 -11.50
C GLY A 151 12.90 -8.44 -12.74
N CYS A 152 13.62 -9.56 -12.57
CA CYS A 152 14.50 -10.11 -13.61
C CYS A 152 13.78 -10.95 -14.68
N MET A 153 12.52 -11.34 -14.45
CA MET A 153 11.79 -12.19 -15.40
C MET A 153 11.12 -11.34 -16.46
N ILE A 154 11.76 -11.29 -17.63
CA ILE A 154 11.19 -10.65 -18.82
C ILE A 154 10.00 -11.47 -19.31
N GLN A 155 8.88 -10.78 -19.53
CA GLN A 155 7.64 -11.34 -20.07
C GLN A 155 7.29 -10.59 -21.36
N SER A 156 7.07 -11.32 -22.44
CA SER A 156 6.91 -10.78 -23.79
C SER A 156 5.75 -9.79 -23.93
N GLU A 157 4.67 -10.04 -23.21
CA GLU A 157 3.42 -9.28 -23.25
C GLU A 157 3.63 -7.86 -22.71
N PHE A 158 4.35 -7.76 -21.60
CA PHE A 158 4.73 -6.50 -20.98
C PHE A 158 5.77 -5.74 -21.80
N GLU A 159 6.70 -6.44 -22.47
CA GLU A 159 7.58 -5.79 -23.44
C GLU A 159 6.82 -5.20 -24.63
N CYS A 160 5.76 -5.86 -25.11
CA CYS A 160 4.91 -5.33 -26.17
C CYS A 160 4.25 -4.00 -25.74
N TYR A 161 3.78 -3.91 -24.50
CA TYR A 161 3.29 -2.64 -23.93
C TYR A 161 4.41 -1.58 -23.88
N ASN A 162 5.59 -1.92 -23.32
CA ASN A 162 6.70 -0.98 -23.21
C ASN A 162 7.17 -0.44 -24.57
N LYS A 163 7.16 -1.25 -25.63
CA LYS A 163 7.47 -0.78 -26.99
C LYS A 163 6.53 0.34 -27.44
N LEU A 164 5.25 0.26 -27.08
CA LEU A 164 4.27 1.31 -27.36
C LEU A 164 4.52 2.55 -26.49
N VAL A 165 4.91 2.37 -25.22
CA VAL A 165 5.34 3.49 -24.35
C VAL A 165 6.54 4.22 -24.93
N TYR A 166 7.56 3.49 -25.42
CA TYR A 166 8.73 4.10 -26.07
C TYR A 166 8.35 4.92 -27.29
N LYS A 167 7.42 4.39 -28.10
CA LYS A 167 6.90 5.11 -29.26
C LYS A 167 6.15 6.37 -28.83
N TYR A 168 5.28 6.28 -27.83
CA TYR A 168 4.57 7.43 -27.27
C TYR A 168 5.51 8.51 -26.74
N LEU A 169 6.52 8.14 -25.95
CA LEU A 169 7.53 9.09 -25.46
C LEU A 169 8.27 9.77 -26.62
N LYS A 170 8.61 9.01 -27.66
CA LYS A 170 9.34 9.55 -28.80
C LYS A 170 8.47 10.48 -29.65
N GLU A 171 7.22 10.14 -29.88
CA GLU A 171 6.30 10.91 -30.73
C GLU A 171 5.74 12.14 -30.02
N SER A 172 5.35 12.01 -28.75
CA SER A 172 4.69 13.08 -27.98
C SER A 172 5.68 14.00 -27.27
N HIS A 173 6.83 13.48 -26.86
CA HIS A 173 7.80 14.21 -26.01
C HIS A 173 9.19 14.35 -26.64
N ASN A 174 9.43 13.73 -27.80
CA ASN A 174 10.73 13.66 -28.46
C ASN A 174 11.86 13.06 -27.60
N GLU A 175 11.51 12.24 -26.61
CA GLU A 175 12.47 11.62 -25.68
C GLU A 175 12.34 10.10 -25.70
N SER A 176 13.42 9.41 -25.30
CA SER A 176 13.41 7.99 -25.02
C SER A 176 13.71 7.72 -23.55
N ILE A 177 13.37 6.53 -23.07
CA ILE A 177 13.75 6.07 -21.72
C ILE A 177 15.28 6.20 -21.51
N ASN A 178 16.09 5.90 -22.51
CA ASN A 178 17.55 6.05 -22.43
C ASN A 178 17.99 7.52 -22.30
N ASP A 179 17.28 8.46 -22.92
CA ASP A 179 17.58 9.88 -22.76
C ASP A 179 17.23 10.35 -21.34
N ILE A 180 16.17 9.79 -20.74
CA ILE A 180 15.81 10.05 -19.35
C ILE A 180 16.87 9.49 -18.41
N TYR A 181 17.30 8.24 -18.59
CA TYR A 181 18.40 7.65 -17.82
C TYR A 181 19.69 8.47 -17.88
N ARG A 182 20.07 8.95 -19.07
CA ARG A 182 21.25 9.81 -19.20
C ARG A 182 21.15 11.11 -18.43
N LYS A 183 19.95 11.66 -18.21
CA LYS A 183 19.78 12.87 -17.40
C LYS A 183 20.00 12.56 -15.92
N ILE A 184 19.53 11.40 -15.46
CA ILE A 184 19.77 10.92 -14.09
C ILE A 184 21.27 10.78 -13.84
N ASP A 185 22.01 10.12 -14.75
CA ASP A 185 23.45 9.89 -14.58
C ASP A 185 24.32 11.17 -14.58
N ASN A 186 23.77 12.30 -15.03
CA ASN A 186 24.48 13.58 -15.16
C ASN A 186 24.08 14.64 -14.11
N GLU A 187 23.17 14.31 -13.18
CA GLU A 187 22.79 15.13 -12.01
C GLU A 187 23.57 14.70 -10.75
#